data_AF-A0A960N382-F1
#
_entry.id   AF-A0A960N382-F1
#
_cell.length_a   1.000
_cell.length_b   1.000
_cell.length_c   1.000
_cell.angle_alpha   90.00
_cell.angle_beta   90.00
_cell.angle_gamma   90.00
#
_symmetry.space_group_name_H-M   'P 1'
#
loop_
_entity.id
_entity.type
_entity.pdbx_description
1 polymer ?
#
loop_
_entity_poly.entity_id
_entity_poly.type
_entity_poly.pdbx_seq_one_letter_code
_entity_poly.pdbx_strand_id
1 'polypeptide(L)' 'ESPYEVAHRLEHAARVLGPERIGWAHPDCGFWMLKRSVADRKIDSLVKGRDQYLGNPSSE' A
#
# COMPACT_ATOMS: atom_id res chain seq x y z
N GLU A 1 -5.57 1.63 8.20
CA GLU A 1 -5.30 0.41 7.41
C GLU A 1 -4.03 -0.23 7.93
N SER A 2 -3.96 -1.54 7.86
CA SER A 2 -2.77 -2.32 8.16
C SER A 2 -2.02 -2.67 6.87
N PRO A 3 -0.74 -3.10 6.95
CA PRO A 3 -0.02 -3.64 5.80
C PRO A 3 -0.77 -4.78 5.09
N TYR A 4 -1.39 -5.67 5.87
CA TYR A 4 -2.19 -6.77 5.34
C TYR A 4 -3.39 -6.28 4.52
N GLU A 5 -4.09 -5.25 5.00
CA GLU A 5 -5.23 -4.69 4.29
C GLU A 5 -4.81 -4.05 2.96
N VAL A 6 -3.66 -3.38 2.93
CA VAL A 6 -3.08 -2.83 1.70
C VAL A 6 -2.70 -3.95 0.72
N ALA A 7 -1.99 -4.98 1.18
CA ALA A 7 -1.58 -6.12 0.36
C ALA A 7 -2.81 -6.81 -0.27
N HIS A 8 -3.83 -7.08 0.54
CA HIS A 8 -5.07 -7.69 0.08
C HIS A 8 -5.80 -6.85 -0.97
N ARG A 9 -5.80 -5.52 -0.84
CA ARG A 9 -6.38 -4.62 -1.85
C ARG A 9 -5.59 -4.61 -3.16
N LEU A 10 -4.25 -4.69 -3.09
CA LEU A 10 -3.40 -4.81 -4.26
C LEU A 10 -3.61 -6.15 -4.98
N GLU A 11 -3.70 -7.26 -4.24
CA GLU A 11 -4.06 -8.58 -4.80
C GLU A 11 -5.42 -8.55 -5.50
N HIS A 12 -6.40 -7.92 -4.87
CA HIS A 12 -7.72 -7.74 -5.44
C HIS A 12 -7.66 -6.92 -6.74
N ALA A 13 -6.94 -5.80 -6.74
CA ALA A 13 -6.76 -4.97 -7.94
C ALA A 13 -6.04 -5.74 -9.06
N ALA A 14 -5.00 -6.50 -8.75
CA ALA A 14 -4.25 -7.30 -9.72
C ALA A 14 -5.13 -8.40 -10.34
N ARG A 15 -5.98 -9.04 -9.54
CA ARG A 15 -6.95 -10.03 -10.02
C ARG A 15 -7.99 -9.44 -10.98
N VAL A 16 -8.43 -8.20 -10.75
CA VAL A 16 -9.46 -7.54 -11.54
C VAL A 16 -8.90 -6.87 -12.80
N LEU A 17 -7.74 -6.22 -12.69
CA LEU A 17 -7.17 -5.37 -13.73
C LEU A 17 -6.05 -6.05 -14.53
N GLY A 18 -5.44 -7.10 -13.98
CA GLY A 18 -4.18 -7.67 -14.46
C GLY A 18 -2.98 -7.00 -13.75
N PRO A 19 -2.03 -7.77 -13.20
CA PRO A 19 -0.87 -7.22 -12.49
C PRO A 19 0.01 -6.34 -13.38
N GLU A 20 0.06 -6.61 -14.69
CA GLU A 20 0.83 -5.84 -15.68
C GLU A 20 0.30 -4.41 -15.89
N ARG A 21 -0.93 -4.13 -15.44
CA ARG A 21 -1.54 -2.80 -15.50
C ARG A 21 -1.32 -1.96 -14.25
N ILE A 22 -0.73 -2.53 -13.19
CA ILE A 22 -0.48 -1.84 -11.93
C ILE A 22 0.99 -1.42 -11.86
N GLY A 23 1.28 -0.18 -12.25
CA GLY A 23 2.62 0.39 -12.14
C GLY A 23 2.94 1.02 -10.79
N TRP A 24 1.92 1.46 -10.05
CA TRP A 24 2.09 2.31 -8.86
C TRP A 24 1.02 2.02 -7.80
N ALA A 25 1.41 2.19 -6.53
CA ALA A 25 0.51 2.21 -5.39
C ALA A 25 0.70 3.54 -4.66
N HIS A 26 -0.39 4.29 -4.48
CA HIS A 26 -0.39 5.62 -3.87
C HIS A 26 -1.57 5.74 -2.90
N PRO A 27 -1.53 6.68 -1.93
CA PRO A 27 -2.72 7.00 -1.16
C PRO A 27 -3.80 7.61 -2.07
N ASP A 28 -5.07 7.46 -1.68
CA ASP A 28 -6.21 7.97 -2.45
C ASP A 28 -6.11 9.48 -2.74
N CYS A 29 -5.57 10.24 -1.78
CA CYS A 29 -5.35 11.68 -1.87
C CYS A 29 -4.18 12.11 -0.97
N GLY A 30 -3.86 13.41 -0.96
CA GLY A 30 -2.86 13.99 -0.07
C GLY A 30 -3.28 13.95 1.41
N PHE A 31 -2.28 13.90 2.30
CA PHE A 31 -2.50 13.84 3.75
C PHE A 31 -2.62 15.22 4.42
N TRP A 32 -2.92 16.29 3.69
CA TRP A 32 -2.95 17.67 4.20
C TRP A 32 -3.82 17.82 5.46
N MET A 33 -4.95 17.10 5.51
CA MET A 33 -5.90 17.15 6.61
C MET A 33 -5.53 16.26 7.82
N LEU A 34 -4.45 15.47 7.74
CA LEU A 34 -4.07 14.52 8.77
C LEU A 34 -2.94 15.07 9.65
N LYS A 35 -2.93 14.68 10.93
CA LYS A 35 -1.77 14.87 11.80
C LYS A 35 -0.57 14.14 11.20
N ARG A 36 0.63 14.73 11.34
CA ARG A 36 1.88 14.17 10.82
C ARG A 36 2.09 12.70 11.20
N SER A 37 1.87 12.36 12.48
CA SER A 37 2.02 10.99 12.97
C SER A 37 1.05 9.98 12.34
N VAL A 38 -0.12 10.42 11.88
CA VAL A 38 -1.07 9.56 11.17
C VAL A 38 -0.61 9.35 9.73
N ALA A 39 -0.16 10.42 9.07
CA ALA A 39 0.38 10.35 7.71
C ALA A 39 1.58 9.41 7.63
N ASP A 40 2.56 9.56 8.54
CA ASP A 40 3.75 8.71 8.58
C ASP A 40 3.40 7.22 8.72
N ARG A 41 2.49 6.86 9.64
CA ARG A 41 2.05 5.47 9.83
C ARG A 41 1.28 4.91 8.62
N LYS A 42 0.53 5.75 7.92
CA LYS A 42 -0.17 5.35 6.68
C LYS A 42 0.81 5.08 5.55
N ILE A 43 1.83 5.94 5.39
CA ILE A 43 2.89 5.72 4.40
C ILE A 43 3.66 4.43 4.72
N ASP A 44 4.04 4.23 5.98
CA ASP A 44 4.72 2.99 6.42
C ASP A 44 3.86 1.75 6.11
N SER A 45 2.57 1.80 6.42
CA SER A 45 1.65 0.69 6.12
C SER A 45 1.49 0.43 4.62
N LEU A 46 1.47 1.49 3.80
CA LEU A 46 1.39 1.39 2.34
C LEU A 46 2.63 0.69 1.75
N VAL A 47 3.82 1.09 2.19
CA VAL A 47 5.08 0.49 1.75
C VAL A 47 5.16 -0.98 2.15
N LYS A 48 4.90 -1.29 3.42
CA LYS A 48 4.91 -2.67 3.94
C LYS A 48 3.88 -3.55 3.24
N GLY A 49 2.69 -3.02 2.98
CA GLY A 49 1.64 -3.76 2.26
C GLY A 49 2.01 -4.03 0.79
N ARG A 50 2.61 -3.06 0.10
CA ARG A 50 3.17 -3.27 -1.25
C ARG A 50 4.24 -4.35 -1.24
N ASP A 51 5.15 -4.30 -0.26
CA ASP A 51 6.26 -5.23 -0.14
C ASP A 51 5.78 -6.67 0.14
N GLN A 52 4.74 -6.82 0.97
CA GLN A 52 4.04 -8.09 1.16
C GLN A 52 3.42 -8.61 -0.14
N TYR A 53 2.70 -7.77 -0.89
CA TYR A 53 2.11 -8.15 -2.18
C TYR A 53 3.17 -8.60 -3.21
N LEU A 54 4.32 -7.92 -3.25
CA LEU A 54 5.41 -8.26 -4.17
C LEU A 54 6.23 -9.48 -3.73
N GLY A 55 5.97 -10.06 -2.56
CA GLY A 55 6.77 -11.14 -1.99
C GLY A 55 8.17 -10.72 -1.54
N ASN A 56 8.39 -9.41 -1.38
CA ASN A 56 9.65 -8.82 -0.94
C ASN A 56 9.44 -8.09 0.41
N PRO A 57 9.00 -8.78 1.48
CA PRO A 57 8.86 -8.12 2.78
C PRO A 57 10.21 -7.52 3.13
N SER A 58 10.26 -6.18 3.24
CA SER A 58 11.47 -5.47 3.62
C SER A 58 11.99 -6.08 4.91
N SER A 59 13.12 -6.80 4.83
CA SER A 59 13.87 -7.21 6.00
C SER A 59 14.17 -5.95 6.80
N GLU A 60 13.83 -5.94 8.09
CA GLU A 60 14.38 -4.96 9.03
C GLU A 60 15.91 -4.96 8.99
#